data_AF-Q9STR5-F1
#
_entry.id   AF-Q9STR5-F1
#
_cell.length_a   1.000
_cell.length_b   1.000
_cell.length_c   1.000
_cell.angle_alpha   90.00
_cell.angle_beta   90.00
_cell.angle_gamma   90.00
#
_symmetry.space_group_name_H-M   'P 1'
#
loop_
_entity.id
_entity.type
_entity.pdbx_description
1 polymer ?
#
loop_
_entity_poly.entity_id
_entity_poly.type
_entity_poly.pdbx_seq_one_letter_code
_entity_poly.pdbx_strand_id
1 'polypeptide(L)'
;MAVLLAQASSLPKKTVQSSDGDIVDCFDVRDQPSLDHPLLQNHEIQGAPATGLPYMINKAGKRRVWQVWNQNGTSCPDETIPIRRSVVGAKRFKKKHWTDVRVNRRTVPYAAEEGHEYAIGEVVYLRGIYGTVATMNVWNPSVEHGTNEFSLSQIWLVAGHYNDSDLNTVEAGWQVFPDHYHDSQPRLFVYWTKDTYQKTGCLNLECPGFVQVTSEFAIGSAFSPTSSYGGSQYDITMYIWKDTKDGNWWLSIDSSVIGYWPARLFTHLAHGPATLVQWGGEIVNSRSYGQHTTTQMGSGHFAEEGFGKAGSFRNLKIIDYLSYMQPVQEFILQTKNPTCYTAIKGYSEEWGSHFYYGGPGYNALCP
;
A
#
# COMPACT_ATOMS: atom_id res chain seq x y z
N MET A 1 31.62 0.76 7.17
CA MET A 1 30.43 0.09 7.73
C MET A 1 30.00 -0.99 6.76
N ALA A 2 29.91 -2.23 7.22
CA ALA A 2 29.51 -3.36 6.38
C ALA A 2 27.99 -3.32 6.18
N VAL A 3 27.56 -3.22 4.92
CA VAL A 3 26.14 -3.30 4.54
C VAL A 3 25.90 -4.72 4.05
N LEU A 4 25.08 -5.49 4.76
CA LEU A 4 24.69 -6.84 4.36
C LEU A 4 23.47 -6.76 3.43
N LEU A 5 23.57 -7.48 2.31
CA LEU A 5 22.48 -7.72 1.37
C LEU A 5 21.28 -8.31 2.14
N ALA A 6 20.08 -7.81 1.85
CA ALA A 6 18.86 -8.49 2.27
C ALA A 6 18.82 -9.85 1.53
N GLN A 7 19.37 -10.88 2.17
CA GLN A 7 19.26 -12.32 1.85
C GLN A 7 19.11 -12.72 0.37
N ALA A 8 19.76 -12.03 -0.57
CA ALA A 8 19.98 -12.58 -1.89
C ALA A 8 21.19 -13.50 -1.78
N SER A 9 21.01 -14.78 -2.10
CA SER A 9 22.09 -15.77 -2.16
C SER A 9 23.12 -15.47 -3.26
N SER A 10 22.82 -14.49 -4.13
CA SER A 10 23.61 -14.08 -5.28
C SER A 10 24.05 -12.61 -5.21
N LEU A 11 25.04 -12.25 -6.03
CA LEU A 11 25.50 -10.87 -6.19
C LEU A 11 24.58 -10.10 -7.14
N PRO A 12 24.35 -8.80 -6.90
CA PRO A 12 23.52 -7.97 -7.78
C PRO A 12 24.16 -7.85 -9.17
N LYS A 13 23.32 -7.92 -10.22
CA LYS A 13 23.73 -7.75 -11.62
C LYS A 13 24.06 -6.30 -11.95
N LYS A 14 23.43 -5.36 -11.24
CA LYS A 14 23.66 -3.91 -11.32
C LYS A 14 23.30 -3.28 -9.99
N THR A 15 24.05 -2.24 -9.60
CA THR A 15 23.71 -1.41 -8.44
C THR A 15 23.50 0.03 -8.91
N VAL A 16 22.42 0.63 -8.48
CA VAL A 16 22.06 2.03 -8.73
C VAL A 16 22.18 2.81 -7.43
N GLN A 17 22.97 3.89 -7.48
CA GLN A 17 23.02 4.90 -6.43
C GLN A 17 22.00 5.97 -6.77
N SER A 18 20.94 6.05 -5.96
CA SER A 18 19.87 7.02 -6.14
C SER A 18 20.28 8.38 -5.56
N SER A 19 19.73 9.47 -6.10
CA SER A 19 20.08 10.84 -5.66
C SER A 19 19.60 11.18 -4.25
N ASP A 20 18.65 10.43 -3.72
CA ASP A 20 18.17 10.53 -2.33
C ASP A 20 18.97 9.66 -1.34
N GLY A 21 20.05 9.01 -1.80
CA GLY A 21 20.92 8.18 -0.97
C GLY A 21 20.50 6.71 -0.88
N ASP A 22 19.36 6.33 -1.47
CA ASP A 22 18.98 4.93 -1.61
C ASP A 22 19.99 4.17 -2.50
N ILE A 23 20.22 2.91 -2.14
CA ILE A 23 20.93 1.96 -3.00
C ILE A 23 19.92 0.93 -3.50
N VAL A 24 19.78 0.83 -4.82
CA VAL A 24 18.89 -0.14 -5.47
C VAL A 24 19.73 -1.16 -6.21
N ASP A 25 19.63 -2.42 -5.79
CA ASP A 25 20.34 -3.55 -6.35
C ASP A 25 19.41 -4.34 -7.29
N CYS A 26 19.85 -4.59 -8.51
CA CYS A 26 19.13 -5.40 -9.48
C CYS A 26 19.56 -6.86 -9.36
N PHE A 27 18.64 -7.75 -8.96
CA PHE A 27 18.88 -9.19 -8.87
C PHE A 27 18.13 -9.93 -9.96
N ASP A 28 18.65 -11.10 -10.35
CA ASP A 28 17.86 -12.02 -11.18
C ASP A 28 16.49 -12.24 -10.52
N VAL A 29 15.43 -12.28 -11.32
CA VAL A 29 14.06 -12.47 -10.81
C VAL A 29 13.93 -13.74 -9.97
N ARG A 30 14.77 -14.76 -10.20
CA ARG A 30 14.79 -16.02 -9.45
C ARG A 30 15.59 -15.96 -8.14
N ASP A 31 16.35 -14.90 -7.91
CA ASP A 31 17.15 -14.71 -6.70
C ASP A 31 16.43 -13.81 -5.68
N GLN A 32 15.14 -13.53 -5.90
CA GLN A 32 14.37 -12.61 -5.07
C GLN A 32 14.05 -13.20 -3.68
N PRO A 33 14.06 -12.40 -2.59
CA PRO A 33 13.81 -12.87 -1.23
C PRO A 33 12.45 -13.54 -1.00
N SER A 34 11.48 -13.29 -1.88
CA SER A 34 10.14 -13.88 -1.77
C SER A 34 10.13 -15.41 -1.87
N LEU A 35 11.10 -15.98 -2.58
CA LEU A 35 11.21 -17.43 -2.80
C LEU A 35 11.82 -18.19 -1.63
N ASP A 36 12.41 -17.48 -0.66
CA ASP A 36 12.86 -18.07 0.61
C ASP A 36 11.69 -18.45 1.54
N HIS A 37 10.45 -18.10 1.16
CA HIS A 37 9.28 -18.48 1.92
C HIS A 37 9.12 -20.01 1.92
N PRO A 38 8.90 -20.68 3.07
CA PRO A 38 8.75 -22.14 3.11
C PRO A 38 7.66 -22.69 2.20
N LEU A 39 6.57 -21.94 2.00
CA LEU A 39 5.46 -22.31 1.09
C LEU A 39 5.73 -22.04 -0.39
N LEU A 40 6.80 -21.30 -0.72
CA LEU A 40 7.17 -20.90 -2.08
C LEU A 40 8.47 -21.56 -2.55
N GLN A 41 8.96 -22.57 -1.82
CA GLN A 41 10.07 -23.40 -2.27
C GLN A 41 9.71 -24.05 -3.61
N ASN A 42 10.56 -23.85 -4.63
CA ASN A 42 10.33 -24.30 -6.01
C ASN A 42 9.10 -23.68 -6.68
N HIS A 43 8.63 -22.51 -6.22
CA HIS A 43 7.55 -21.79 -6.86
C HIS A 43 7.96 -21.33 -8.26
N GLU A 44 7.17 -21.68 -9.26
CA GLU A 44 7.36 -21.20 -10.63
C GLU A 44 6.85 -19.75 -10.72
N ILE A 45 7.74 -18.83 -11.06
CA ILE A 45 7.39 -17.41 -11.21
C ILE A 45 6.45 -17.27 -12.40
N GLN A 46 5.21 -16.88 -12.11
CA GLN A 46 4.21 -16.62 -13.12
C GLN A 46 4.49 -15.30 -13.84
N GLY A 47 4.31 -15.30 -15.17
CA GLY A 47 4.26 -14.07 -15.96
C GLY A 47 2.88 -13.40 -15.82
N ALA A 48 2.83 -12.09 -15.99
CA ALA A 48 1.56 -11.36 -15.98
C ALA A 48 0.61 -11.94 -17.05
N PRO A 49 -0.69 -12.14 -16.75
CA PRO A 49 -1.63 -12.68 -17.73
C PRO A 49 -1.68 -11.82 -19.00
N ALA A 50 -1.42 -12.40 -20.17
CA ALA A 50 -1.32 -11.66 -21.43
C ALA A 50 -2.66 -11.08 -21.96
N THR A 51 -3.78 -11.47 -21.36
CA THR A 51 -5.14 -11.15 -21.80
C THR A 51 -6.01 -10.73 -20.61
N GLY A 52 -7.09 -9.98 -20.88
CA GLY A 52 -8.03 -9.55 -19.84
C GLY A 52 -7.59 -8.26 -19.17
N LEU A 53 -7.68 -8.20 -17.83
CA LEU A 53 -7.39 -7.00 -17.05
C LEU A 53 -6.00 -6.41 -17.32
N PRO A 54 -4.90 -7.19 -17.39
CA PRO A 54 -3.57 -6.64 -17.66
C PRO A 54 -3.43 -6.01 -19.04
N TYR A 55 -4.11 -6.56 -20.06
CA TYR A 55 -4.15 -5.94 -21.39
C TYR A 55 -4.83 -4.57 -21.38
N MET A 56 -5.88 -4.41 -20.55
CA MET A 56 -6.55 -3.11 -20.38
C MET A 56 -5.69 -2.13 -19.59
N ILE A 57 -4.98 -2.60 -18.56
CA ILE A 57 -4.01 -1.83 -17.77
C ILE A 57 -2.89 -1.28 -18.65
N ASN A 58 -2.34 -2.10 -19.56
CA ASN A 58 -1.28 -1.69 -20.48
C ASN A 58 -1.70 -0.61 -21.50
N LYS A 59 -3.01 -0.38 -21.68
CA LYS A 59 -3.54 0.73 -22.49
C LYS A 59 -3.80 2.00 -21.69
N ALA A 60 -3.68 1.96 -20.36
CA ALA A 60 -3.81 3.14 -19.52
C ALA A 60 -2.70 4.17 -19.86
N GLY A 61 -2.99 5.46 -19.67
CA GLY A 61 -2.14 6.57 -20.11
C GLY A 61 -0.73 6.58 -19.51
N LYS A 62 0.10 7.50 -20.00
CA LYS A 62 1.52 7.62 -19.60
C LYS A 62 1.68 7.79 -18.08
N ARG A 63 2.62 7.02 -17.50
CA ARG A 63 3.13 7.14 -16.13
C ARG A 63 3.48 8.59 -15.81
N ARG A 64 2.87 9.14 -14.75
CA ARG A 64 3.09 10.52 -14.28
C ARG A 64 3.97 10.62 -13.04
N VAL A 65 4.10 9.52 -12.31
CA VAL A 65 4.92 9.42 -11.09
C VAL A 65 6.01 8.37 -11.29
N TRP A 66 7.25 8.77 -11.04
CA TRP A 66 8.43 7.93 -11.10
C TRP A 66 8.89 7.58 -9.68
N GLN A 67 9.97 6.82 -9.57
CA GLN A 67 10.69 6.71 -8.31
C GLN A 67 12.03 7.44 -8.43
N VAL A 68 12.51 8.02 -7.34
CA VAL A 68 13.72 8.87 -7.37
C VAL A 68 14.89 8.19 -8.07
N TRP A 69 15.10 6.89 -7.82
CA TRP A 69 16.19 6.10 -8.39
C TRP A 69 16.16 5.95 -9.92
N ASN A 70 14.99 6.11 -10.56
CA ASN A 70 14.81 5.92 -12.00
C ASN A 70 14.39 7.20 -12.77
N GLN A 71 14.37 8.37 -12.13
CA GLN A 71 13.98 9.62 -12.80
C GLN A 71 14.91 10.03 -13.95
N ASN A 72 16.19 9.69 -13.86
CA ASN A 72 17.19 10.03 -14.88
C ASN A 72 17.30 8.98 -15.99
N GLY A 73 16.27 8.13 -16.15
CA GLY A 73 16.27 7.04 -17.14
C GLY A 73 17.05 5.80 -16.70
N THR A 74 17.49 5.74 -15.45
CA THR A 74 18.15 4.54 -14.90
C THR A 74 17.15 3.40 -14.79
N SER A 75 17.54 2.22 -15.28
CA SER A 75 16.74 1.00 -15.18
C SER A 75 17.58 -0.20 -14.74
N CYS A 76 16.91 -1.23 -14.23
CA CYS A 76 17.51 -2.55 -14.08
C CYS A 76 17.55 -3.30 -15.43
N PRO A 77 18.52 -4.19 -15.65
CA PRO A 77 18.56 -5.05 -16.84
C PRO A 77 17.30 -5.91 -17.00
N ASP A 78 17.06 -6.41 -18.21
CA ASP A 78 15.99 -7.38 -18.46
C ASP A 78 16.16 -8.63 -17.57
N GLU A 79 15.03 -9.26 -17.23
CA GLU A 79 14.96 -10.45 -16.34
C GLU A 79 15.48 -10.21 -14.91
N THR A 80 15.64 -8.95 -14.50
CA THR A 80 16.00 -8.58 -13.13
C THR A 80 14.94 -7.74 -12.44
N ILE A 81 14.93 -7.76 -11.11
CA ILE A 81 14.08 -6.89 -10.28
C ILE A 81 14.92 -5.95 -9.43
N PRO A 82 14.54 -4.67 -9.29
CA PRO A 82 15.17 -3.75 -8.35
C PRO A 82 14.73 -4.05 -6.92
N ILE A 83 15.70 -4.23 -6.04
CA ILE A 83 15.50 -4.38 -4.60
C ILE A 83 16.24 -3.24 -3.91
N ARG A 84 15.51 -2.41 -3.17
CA ARG A 84 16.12 -1.39 -2.30
C ARG A 84 16.87 -2.09 -1.18
N ARG A 85 18.14 -1.72 -0.99
CA ARG A 85 18.96 -2.23 0.10
C ARG A 85 18.45 -1.70 1.44
N SER A 86 18.13 -2.61 2.36
CA SER A 86 17.75 -2.23 3.72
C SER A 86 18.99 -1.90 4.57
N VAL A 87 18.84 -0.98 5.53
CA VAL A 87 19.90 -0.64 6.48
C VAL A 87 19.96 -1.73 7.56
N VAL A 88 21.18 -2.19 7.88
CA VAL A 88 21.44 -3.24 8.88
C VAL A 88 20.81 -2.84 10.23
N GLY A 89 19.97 -3.71 10.79
CA GLY A 89 19.36 -3.51 12.11
C GLY A 89 17.92 -3.01 12.13
N ALA A 90 17.27 -2.86 10.97
CA ALA A 90 15.84 -2.58 10.90
C ALA A 90 15.05 -3.62 11.69
N LYS A 91 14.36 -3.19 12.75
CA LYS A 91 13.46 -4.06 13.51
C LYS A 91 12.31 -4.47 12.58
N ARG A 92 11.95 -5.76 12.58
CA ARG A 92 10.75 -6.23 11.89
C ARG A 92 9.54 -5.42 12.38
N PHE A 93 8.96 -4.64 11.47
CA PHE A 93 7.74 -3.91 11.74
C PHE A 93 6.58 -4.91 11.88
N LYS A 94 5.85 -4.81 12.99
CA LYS A 94 4.60 -5.55 13.19
C LYS A 94 3.45 -4.56 13.08
N LYS A 95 2.77 -4.56 11.93
CA LYS A 95 1.53 -3.82 11.78
C LYS A 95 0.51 -4.40 12.75
N LYS A 96 -0.23 -3.57 13.45
CA LYS A 96 -1.52 -3.94 14.06
C LYS A 96 -2.56 -3.14 13.28
N HIS A 97 -3.66 -3.75 12.89
CA HIS A 97 -4.68 -3.09 12.08
C HIS A 97 -6.03 -3.54 12.59
N TRP A 98 -7.04 -2.67 12.62
CA TRP A 98 -8.36 -3.03 13.16
C TRP A 98 -9.51 -2.16 12.63
N THR A 99 -9.61 -1.98 11.30
CA THR A 99 -10.68 -1.17 10.66
C THR A 99 -11.74 -1.98 9.93
N ASP A 100 -11.79 -3.30 10.09
CA ASP A 100 -12.86 -4.09 9.48
C ASP A 100 -14.18 -3.83 10.23
N VAL A 101 -15.21 -3.38 9.51
CA VAL A 101 -16.56 -3.16 10.05
C VAL A 101 -17.23 -4.38 10.64
N ARG A 102 -16.79 -5.58 10.24
CA ARG A 102 -17.40 -6.86 10.69
C ARG A 102 -16.95 -7.26 12.08
N VAL A 103 -16.34 -6.33 12.78
CA VAL A 103 -15.73 -6.53 14.08
C VAL A 103 -16.64 -6.02 15.18
N ASN A 104 -16.83 -6.84 16.20
CA ASN A 104 -17.63 -6.45 17.35
C ASN A 104 -16.76 -5.64 18.32
N ARG A 105 -16.91 -4.30 18.28
CA ARG A 105 -16.20 -3.34 19.15
C ARG A 105 -16.35 -3.60 20.65
N ARG A 106 -17.29 -4.45 21.07
CA ARG A 106 -17.51 -4.78 22.49
C ARG A 106 -16.69 -5.96 23.01
N THR A 107 -16.10 -6.79 22.14
CA THR A 107 -15.55 -8.10 22.55
C THR A 107 -14.04 -8.24 22.40
N VAL A 108 -13.33 -7.24 21.85
CA VAL A 108 -11.87 -7.32 21.62
C VAL A 108 -11.15 -6.26 22.45
N PRO A 109 -10.11 -6.63 23.24
CA PRO A 109 -9.40 -5.69 24.10
C PRO A 109 -8.73 -4.57 23.30
N TYR A 110 -8.92 -3.34 23.79
CA TYR A 110 -8.51 -2.03 23.25
C TYR A 110 -7.04 -1.89 22.74
N ALA A 111 -6.13 -2.81 23.11
CA ALA A 111 -4.69 -2.74 22.82
C ALA A 111 -4.28 -2.97 21.34
N ALA A 112 -5.24 -3.35 20.47
CA ALA A 112 -5.01 -3.58 19.03
C ALA A 112 -5.32 -2.35 18.16
N GLU A 113 -6.01 -1.35 18.73
CA GLU A 113 -6.31 -0.04 18.12
C GLU A 113 -5.39 1.07 18.67
N GLU A 114 -4.53 0.73 19.62
CA GLU A 114 -3.75 1.70 20.37
C GLU A 114 -2.79 2.44 19.44
N GLY A 115 -3.09 3.71 19.22
CA GLY A 115 -2.34 4.62 18.38
C GLY A 115 -2.78 4.69 16.91
N HIS A 116 -3.52 3.73 16.35
CA HIS A 116 -3.90 3.82 14.93
C HIS A 116 -5.13 4.70 14.73
N GLU A 117 -5.06 5.68 13.81
CA GLU A 117 -6.18 6.53 13.40
C GLU A 117 -6.37 6.53 11.88
N TYR A 118 -7.62 6.74 11.45
CA TYR A 118 -8.06 6.44 10.09
C TYR A 118 -8.98 7.51 9.53
N ALA A 119 -8.89 7.73 8.22
CA ALA A 119 -9.88 8.44 7.40
C ALA A 119 -10.03 7.70 6.05
N ILE A 120 -11.07 6.86 5.95
CA ILE A 120 -11.16 5.79 4.95
C ILE A 120 -12.54 5.71 4.32
N GLY A 121 -12.59 5.22 3.08
CA GLY A 121 -13.79 4.75 2.39
C GLY A 121 -13.80 3.23 2.29
N GLU A 122 -14.98 2.61 2.39
CA GLU A 122 -15.11 1.15 2.38
C GLU A 122 -16.35 0.62 1.67
N VAL A 123 -16.21 -0.59 1.10
CA VAL A 123 -17.30 -1.34 0.49
C VAL A 123 -17.25 -2.80 0.94
N VAL A 124 -18.36 -3.25 1.52
CA VAL A 124 -18.64 -4.68 1.71
C VAL A 124 -19.45 -5.16 0.51
N TYR A 125 -19.02 -6.25 -0.13
CA TYR A 125 -19.70 -6.75 -1.33
C TYR A 125 -20.01 -8.24 -1.22
N LEU A 126 -21.31 -8.55 -1.09
CA LEU A 126 -21.80 -9.91 -0.82
C LEU A 126 -21.48 -10.92 -1.93
N ARG A 127 -21.30 -10.47 -3.18
CA ARG A 127 -20.97 -11.34 -4.31
C ARG A 127 -19.48 -11.64 -4.45
N GLY A 128 -18.65 -11.10 -3.55
CA GLY A 128 -17.20 -11.25 -3.58
C GLY A 128 -16.50 -10.21 -4.45
N ILE A 129 -15.38 -9.71 -3.95
CA ILE A 129 -14.50 -8.72 -4.57
C ILE A 129 -13.27 -9.47 -5.07
N TYR A 130 -13.12 -9.55 -6.40
CA TYR A 130 -11.94 -10.16 -7.04
C TYR A 130 -10.84 -9.14 -7.30
N GLY A 131 -11.05 -7.89 -6.88
CA GLY A 131 -10.04 -6.86 -6.99
C GLY A 131 -10.64 -5.48 -6.86
N THR A 132 -9.78 -4.49 -7.01
CA THR A 132 -10.13 -3.08 -6.88
C THR A 132 -9.18 -2.23 -7.70
N VAL A 133 -9.69 -1.08 -8.15
CA VAL A 133 -8.93 -0.03 -8.81
C VAL A 133 -9.25 1.27 -8.13
N ALA A 134 -8.22 2.04 -7.81
CA ALA A 134 -8.40 3.43 -7.40
C ALA A 134 -7.18 4.28 -7.78
N THR A 135 -7.43 5.57 -8.01
CA THR A 135 -6.40 6.57 -8.20
C THR A 135 -6.24 7.37 -6.91
N MET A 136 -5.01 7.47 -6.40
CA MET A 136 -4.67 8.25 -5.22
C MET A 136 -3.59 9.29 -5.54
N ASN A 137 -3.70 10.48 -4.96
CA ASN A 137 -2.62 11.46 -5.03
C ASN A 137 -1.49 11.09 -4.05
N VAL A 138 -0.26 11.40 -4.44
CA VAL A 138 0.94 11.17 -3.64
C VAL A 138 1.30 12.46 -2.93
N TRP A 139 1.32 12.43 -1.60
CA TRP A 139 1.68 13.56 -0.75
C TRP A 139 2.90 13.23 0.10
N ASN A 140 3.53 14.26 0.66
CA ASN A 140 4.60 14.09 1.65
C ASN A 140 4.15 14.66 3.01
N PRO A 141 3.28 13.95 3.76
CA PRO A 141 2.86 14.39 5.09
C PRO A 141 4.04 14.37 6.07
N SER A 142 4.07 15.35 6.97
CA SER A 142 4.98 15.34 8.12
C SER A 142 4.61 14.22 9.09
N VAL A 143 5.61 13.48 9.57
CA VAL A 143 5.45 12.44 10.60
C VAL A 143 6.38 12.76 11.76
N GLU A 144 5.91 12.60 12.99
CA GLU A 144 6.68 12.92 14.19
C GLU A 144 7.90 11.98 14.34
N HIS A 145 9.11 12.52 14.20
CA HIS A 145 10.34 11.73 14.22
C HIS A 145 10.62 11.12 15.60
N GLY A 146 11.23 9.92 15.64
CA GLY A 146 11.67 9.27 16.87
C GLY A 146 10.55 8.63 17.70
N THR A 147 9.33 8.56 17.15
CA THR A 147 8.13 7.98 17.79
C THR A 147 7.74 6.62 17.19
N ASN A 148 8.44 6.18 16.16
CA ASN A 148 8.12 5.02 15.32
C ASN A 148 6.72 5.11 14.69
N GLU A 149 6.26 6.33 14.43
CA GLU A 149 5.02 6.62 13.70
C GLU A 149 5.21 6.55 12.19
N PHE A 150 4.08 6.37 11.50
CA PHE A 150 3.98 6.46 10.06
C PHE A 150 2.69 7.17 9.66
N SER A 151 2.66 7.63 8.41
CA SER A 151 1.47 8.07 7.72
C SER A 151 1.41 7.44 6.35
N LEU A 152 0.26 6.91 5.96
CA LEU A 152 0.13 6.20 4.70
C LEU A 152 -1.19 6.48 3.98
N SER A 153 -1.18 6.22 2.69
CA SER A 153 -2.35 6.17 1.80
C SER A 153 -2.34 4.82 1.11
N GLN A 154 -3.43 4.06 1.24
CA GLN A 154 -3.42 2.67 0.82
C GLN A 154 -4.76 2.18 0.30
N ILE A 155 -4.68 1.09 -0.44
CA ILE A 155 -5.78 0.20 -0.80
C ILE A 155 -5.54 -1.12 -0.12
N TRP A 156 -6.57 -1.70 0.48
CA TRP A 156 -6.46 -3.04 1.04
C TRP A 156 -7.73 -3.85 0.86
N LEU A 157 -7.54 -5.13 0.58
CA LEU A 157 -8.57 -6.13 0.38
C LEU A 157 -8.52 -7.13 1.52
N VAL A 158 -9.70 -7.50 2.03
CA VAL A 158 -9.84 -8.28 3.25
C VAL A 158 -10.74 -9.49 3.01
N ALA A 159 -10.34 -10.66 3.52
CA ALA A 159 -11.19 -11.84 3.65
C ALA A 159 -10.99 -12.50 5.03
N GLY A 160 -11.97 -13.27 5.51
CA GLY A 160 -11.99 -13.76 6.89
C GLY A 160 -12.46 -12.71 7.89
N HIS A 161 -12.21 -12.93 9.18
CA HIS A 161 -12.68 -12.11 10.29
C HIS A 161 -11.61 -11.91 11.37
N TYR A 162 -11.56 -10.71 11.95
CA TYR A 162 -10.69 -10.44 13.11
C TYR A 162 -11.02 -11.31 14.32
N ASN A 163 -12.30 -11.50 14.62
CA ASN A 163 -12.76 -12.22 15.80
C ASN A 163 -12.33 -13.69 15.77
N ASP A 164 -12.20 -14.26 14.57
CA ASP A 164 -11.79 -15.65 14.36
C ASP A 164 -10.27 -15.79 14.20
N SER A 165 -9.53 -14.68 14.32
CA SER A 165 -8.06 -14.61 14.15
C SER A 165 -7.56 -15.13 12.79
N ASP A 166 -8.42 -15.17 11.78
CA ASP A 166 -8.15 -15.78 10.47
C ASP A 166 -8.14 -14.76 9.33
N LEU A 167 -8.22 -13.47 9.65
CA LEU A 167 -8.24 -12.38 8.69
C LEU A 167 -7.01 -12.40 7.78
N ASN A 168 -7.26 -12.36 6.48
CA ASN A 168 -6.29 -12.23 5.41
C ASN A 168 -6.38 -10.83 4.82
N THR A 169 -5.23 -10.19 4.58
CA THR A 169 -5.16 -8.93 3.82
C THR A 169 -4.05 -8.93 2.78
N VAL A 170 -4.30 -8.18 1.72
CA VAL A 170 -3.28 -7.67 0.78
C VAL A 170 -3.45 -6.16 0.67
N GLU A 171 -2.35 -5.43 0.75
CA GLU A 171 -2.34 -3.97 0.90
C GLU A 171 -1.24 -3.37 0.04
N ALA A 172 -1.53 -2.24 -0.61
CA ALA A 172 -0.53 -1.48 -1.35
C ALA A 172 -0.86 0.01 -1.33
N GLY A 173 0.18 0.83 -1.39
CA GLY A 173 0.02 2.27 -1.31
C GLY A 173 1.35 3.02 -1.27
N TRP A 174 1.32 4.24 -0.75
CA TRP A 174 2.52 4.96 -0.34
C TRP A 174 2.49 5.22 1.17
N GLN A 175 3.67 5.23 1.79
CA GLN A 175 3.82 5.55 3.20
C GLN A 175 5.04 6.43 3.46
N VAL A 176 4.93 7.34 4.43
CA VAL A 176 6.03 8.07 5.05
C VAL A 176 6.26 7.43 6.41
N PHE A 177 7.46 6.87 6.62
CA PHE A 177 7.81 6.17 7.86
C PHE A 177 9.27 6.47 8.24
N PRO A 178 9.53 7.61 8.91
CA PRO A 178 10.89 8.11 9.06
C PRO A 178 11.85 7.22 9.84
N ASP A 179 11.38 6.61 10.92
CA ASP A 179 12.25 5.75 11.74
C ASP A 179 12.60 4.43 11.05
N HIS A 180 11.81 4.04 10.04
CA HIS A 180 12.01 2.84 9.25
C HIS A 180 12.86 3.10 7.99
N TYR A 181 12.61 4.21 7.28
CA TYR A 181 13.32 4.53 6.03
C TYR A 181 14.53 5.44 6.22
N HIS A 182 14.64 6.10 7.37
CA HIS A 182 15.63 7.14 7.66
C HIS A 182 15.51 8.39 6.77
N ASP A 183 14.30 8.66 6.28
CA ASP A 183 13.91 9.88 5.56
C ASP A 183 12.40 10.13 5.69
N SER A 184 11.94 11.26 5.18
CA SER A 184 10.52 11.61 5.15
C SER A 184 10.02 11.65 3.71
N GLN A 185 10.35 10.66 2.88
CA GLN A 185 9.80 10.57 1.52
C GLN A 185 8.62 9.58 1.48
N PRO A 186 7.57 9.85 0.67
CA PRO A 186 6.51 8.88 0.45
C PRO A 186 7.02 7.74 -0.42
N ARG A 187 7.09 6.55 0.16
CA ARG A 187 7.67 5.35 -0.44
C ARG A 187 6.59 4.34 -0.79
N LEU A 188 6.72 3.72 -1.96
CA LEU A 188 5.87 2.60 -2.35
C LEU A 188 5.97 1.52 -1.29
N PHE A 189 4.84 1.06 -0.76
CA PHE A 189 4.83 -0.08 0.11
C PHE A 189 3.81 -1.12 -0.31
N VAL A 190 4.08 -2.36 0.10
CA VAL A 190 3.16 -3.48 0.03
C VAL A 190 3.10 -4.14 1.39
N TYR A 191 1.94 -4.67 1.76
CA TYR A 191 1.76 -5.46 2.96
C TYR A 191 0.85 -6.66 2.69
N TRP A 192 1.00 -7.73 3.46
CA TRP A 192 0.02 -8.81 3.52
C TRP A 192 0.03 -9.45 4.91
N THR A 193 -1.06 -10.13 5.28
CA THR A 193 -1.12 -11.06 6.43
C THR A 193 -2.17 -12.14 6.16
N LYS A 194 -2.12 -13.26 6.89
CA LYS A 194 -3.16 -14.31 6.86
C LYS A 194 -3.76 -14.64 8.23
N ASP A 195 -3.31 -13.97 9.29
CA ASP A 195 -3.65 -14.33 10.66
C ASP A 195 -3.91 -13.10 11.53
N THR A 196 -4.61 -12.11 10.99
CA THR A 196 -5.00 -10.92 11.77
C THR A 196 -3.78 -10.17 12.32
N TYR A 197 -2.70 -10.11 11.54
CA TYR A 197 -1.47 -9.40 11.90
C TYR A 197 -0.78 -9.93 13.17
N GLN A 198 -1.05 -11.19 13.55
CA GLN A 198 -0.53 -11.74 14.81
C GLN A 198 0.89 -12.29 14.66
N LYS A 199 1.06 -13.30 13.80
CA LYS A 199 2.34 -13.98 13.59
C LYS A 199 2.81 -13.90 12.14
N THR A 200 1.88 -13.79 11.20
CA THR A 200 2.17 -13.71 9.76
C THR A 200 2.06 -12.30 9.24
N GLY A 201 2.65 -12.12 8.08
CA GLY A 201 2.59 -10.91 7.31
C GLY A 201 3.94 -10.28 7.08
N CYS A 202 3.97 -9.39 6.11
CA CYS A 202 5.22 -8.82 5.65
C CYS A 202 5.05 -7.41 5.13
N LEU A 203 5.89 -6.50 5.61
CA LEU A 203 6.09 -5.20 5.00
C LEU A 203 7.15 -5.33 3.91
N ASN A 204 6.83 -4.85 2.71
CA ASN A 204 7.74 -4.80 1.57
C ASN A 204 8.37 -6.17 1.27
N LEU A 205 9.67 -6.18 0.98
CA LEU A 205 10.49 -7.37 0.75
C LEU A 205 11.37 -7.71 1.97
N GLU A 206 11.02 -7.21 3.17
CA GLU A 206 11.77 -7.46 4.41
C GLU A 206 11.60 -8.90 4.94
N CYS A 207 10.66 -9.61 4.34
CA CYS A 207 10.36 -11.00 4.56
C CYS A 207 9.82 -11.61 3.27
N PRO A 208 9.86 -12.95 3.15
CA PRO A 208 9.37 -13.60 1.96
C PRO A 208 7.84 -13.50 1.80
N GLY A 209 7.34 -13.36 0.57
CA GLY A 209 5.91 -13.47 0.26
C GLY A 209 5.46 -12.76 -1.01
N PHE A 210 5.83 -11.50 -1.22
CA PHE A 210 5.46 -10.78 -2.45
C PHE A 210 6.44 -11.10 -3.59
N VAL A 211 5.96 -11.71 -4.67
CA VAL A 211 6.78 -12.05 -5.84
C VAL A 211 6.76 -10.87 -6.81
N GLN A 212 7.89 -10.16 -6.91
CA GLN A 212 8.06 -9.08 -7.86
C GLN A 212 8.48 -9.63 -9.22
N VAL A 213 7.95 -9.03 -10.30
CA VAL A 213 8.25 -9.42 -11.68
C VAL A 213 8.70 -8.26 -12.57
N THR A 214 8.51 -7.02 -12.11
CA THR A 214 8.89 -5.82 -12.88
C THR A 214 10.28 -5.32 -12.53
N SER A 215 10.94 -4.73 -13.53
CA SER A 215 12.15 -3.92 -13.37
C SER A 215 11.87 -2.41 -13.21
N GLU A 216 10.60 -1.97 -13.33
CA GLU A 216 10.22 -0.56 -13.44
C GLU A 216 9.96 0.15 -12.10
N PHE A 217 9.75 -0.63 -11.04
CA PHE A 217 9.49 -0.15 -9.68
C PHE A 217 10.25 -0.98 -8.67
N ALA A 218 10.90 -0.33 -7.72
CA ALA A 218 11.50 -0.93 -6.54
C ALA A 218 10.55 -0.79 -5.35
N ILE A 219 10.16 -1.90 -4.74
CA ILE A 219 9.35 -1.87 -3.51
C ILE A 219 10.15 -1.16 -2.40
N GLY A 220 9.51 -0.25 -1.66
CA GLY A 220 10.15 0.53 -0.61
C GLY A 220 10.90 1.77 -1.09
N SER A 221 10.96 2.05 -2.40
CA SER A 221 11.61 3.27 -2.93
C SER A 221 10.66 4.47 -3.05
N ALA A 222 11.23 5.66 -2.92
CA ALA A 222 10.52 6.93 -2.88
C ALA A 222 9.86 7.29 -4.22
N PHE A 223 8.61 7.71 -4.17
CA PHE A 223 7.91 8.30 -5.31
C PHE A 223 8.36 9.74 -5.54
N SER A 224 8.44 10.14 -6.81
CA SER A 224 8.70 11.54 -7.17
C SER A 224 8.20 11.85 -8.59
N PRO A 225 7.63 13.04 -8.82
CA PRO A 225 7.38 14.12 -7.84
C PRO A 225 6.16 13.84 -6.94
N THR A 226 6.00 14.64 -5.89
CA THR A 226 4.86 14.62 -4.97
C THR A 226 3.96 15.84 -5.17
N SER A 227 2.70 15.72 -4.76
CA SER A 227 1.70 16.80 -4.83
C SER A 227 2.06 17.96 -3.91
N SER A 228 1.60 19.16 -4.26
CA SER A 228 1.82 20.39 -3.50
C SER A 228 0.53 21.15 -3.25
N TYR A 229 0.42 21.82 -2.10
CA TYR A 229 -0.78 22.54 -1.71
C TYR A 229 -1.08 23.69 -2.68
N GLY A 230 -2.26 23.66 -3.31
CA GLY A 230 -2.67 24.63 -4.33
C GLY A 230 -1.85 24.60 -5.62
N GLY A 231 -0.95 23.62 -5.77
CA GLY A 231 -0.02 23.50 -6.89
C GLY A 231 -0.22 22.22 -7.69
N SER A 232 0.85 21.74 -8.32
CA SER A 232 0.84 20.52 -9.11
C SER A 232 0.38 19.32 -8.28
N GLN A 233 -0.54 18.54 -8.85
CA GLN A 233 -1.04 17.30 -8.28
C GLN A 233 -0.46 16.11 -9.05
N TYR A 234 0.02 15.12 -8.32
CA TYR A 234 0.60 13.91 -8.86
C TYR A 234 -0.08 12.70 -8.24
N ASP A 235 -0.54 11.79 -9.08
CA ASP A 235 -1.35 10.66 -8.69
C ASP A 235 -0.90 9.37 -9.37
N ILE A 236 -1.19 8.26 -8.71
CA ILE A 236 -0.93 6.90 -9.16
C ILE A 236 -2.25 6.13 -9.16
N THR A 237 -2.46 5.31 -10.17
CA THR A 237 -3.61 4.39 -10.21
C THR A 237 -3.14 2.99 -9.84
N MET A 238 -3.66 2.44 -8.75
CA MET A 238 -3.32 1.10 -8.30
C MET A 238 -4.44 0.12 -8.65
N TYR A 239 -4.04 -1.07 -9.08
CA TYR A 239 -4.90 -2.21 -9.35
C TYR A 239 -4.44 -3.35 -8.46
N ILE A 240 -5.35 -3.91 -7.66
CA ILE A 240 -5.12 -5.20 -7.02
C ILE A 240 -6.21 -6.14 -7.53
N TRP A 241 -5.85 -7.30 -8.09
CA TRP A 241 -6.83 -8.25 -8.59
C TRP A 241 -6.38 -9.70 -8.41
N LYS A 242 -7.34 -10.59 -8.24
CA LYS A 242 -7.14 -12.03 -8.19
C LYS A 242 -7.20 -12.58 -9.61
N ASP A 243 -6.15 -13.27 -10.04
CA ASP A 243 -6.24 -14.11 -11.24
C ASP A 243 -7.03 -15.38 -10.88
N THR A 244 -8.13 -15.60 -11.60
CA THR A 244 -9.02 -16.74 -11.38
C THR A 244 -8.42 -18.07 -11.83
N LYS A 245 -7.32 -18.07 -12.60
CA LYS A 245 -6.65 -19.28 -13.08
C LYS A 245 -5.75 -19.92 -12.03
N ASP A 246 -4.90 -19.11 -11.39
CA ASP A 246 -3.91 -19.57 -10.42
C ASP A 246 -4.23 -19.15 -8.97
N GLY A 247 -5.18 -18.23 -8.78
CA GLY A 247 -5.59 -17.68 -7.51
C GLY A 247 -4.69 -16.56 -6.97
N ASN A 248 -3.64 -16.17 -7.69
CA ASN A 248 -2.67 -15.18 -7.24
C ASN A 248 -3.28 -13.78 -7.22
N TRP A 249 -2.92 -12.97 -6.22
CA TRP A 249 -3.33 -11.57 -6.13
C TRP A 249 -2.25 -10.70 -6.73
N TRP A 250 -2.53 -10.11 -7.88
CA TRP A 250 -1.62 -9.26 -8.63
C TRP A 250 -1.75 -7.80 -8.24
N LEU A 251 -0.64 -7.07 -8.31
CA LEU A 251 -0.54 -5.63 -8.14
C LEU A 251 -0.06 -4.99 -9.43
N SER A 252 -0.73 -3.92 -9.88
CA SER A 252 -0.22 -2.99 -10.89
C SER A 252 -0.29 -1.56 -10.40
N ILE A 253 0.64 -0.75 -10.88
CA ILE A 253 0.64 0.69 -10.72
C ILE A 253 0.69 1.31 -12.11
N ASP A 254 -0.26 2.18 -12.41
CA ASP A 254 -0.52 2.74 -13.73
C ASP A 254 -0.59 1.63 -14.78
N SER A 255 0.37 1.56 -15.71
CA SER A 255 0.46 0.55 -16.76
C SER A 255 1.44 -0.61 -16.44
N SER A 256 2.03 -0.62 -15.24
CA SER A 256 3.13 -1.52 -14.90
C SER A 256 2.66 -2.62 -13.95
N VAL A 257 2.75 -3.88 -14.39
CA VAL A 257 2.47 -5.04 -13.54
C VAL A 257 3.64 -5.29 -12.60
N ILE A 258 3.46 -5.00 -11.31
CA ILE A 258 4.53 -4.97 -10.33
C ILE A 258 4.94 -6.38 -9.90
N GLY A 259 3.94 -7.20 -9.56
CA GLY A 259 4.14 -8.49 -8.92
C GLY A 259 2.84 -9.04 -8.37
N TYR A 260 2.93 -10.08 -7.55
CA TYR A 260 1.78 -10.73 -6.95
C TYR A 260 2.08 -11.36 -5.59
N TRP A 261 1.04 -11.51 -4.78
CA TRP A 261 1.03 -12.39 -3.62
C TRP A 261 0.49 -13.76 -4.04
N PRO A 262 1.30 -14.83 -3.93
CA PRO A 262 0.85 -16.17 -4.28
C PRO A 262 -0.33 -16.63 -3.43
N ALA A 263 -1.30 -17.31 -4.05
CA ALA A 263 -2.48 -17.83 -3.34
C ALA A 263 -2.11 -18.69 -2.12
N ARG A 264 -1.00 -19.41 -2.20
CA ARG A 264 -0.48 -20.32 -1.15
C ARG A 264 -0.12 -19.62 0.15
N LEU A 265 0.03 -18.29 0.16
CA LEU A 265 0.27 -17.54 1.39
C LEU A 265 -0.95 -17.49 2.31
N PHE A 266 -2.14 -17.65 1.73
CA PHE A 266 -3.42 -17.29 2.36
C PHE A 266 -4.26 -18.51 2.74
N THR A 267 -5.33 -18.25 3.49
CA THR A 267 -6.40 -19.20 3.78
C THR A 267 -7.65 -18.80 2.99
N HIS A 268 -8.31 -17.71 3.37
CA HIS A 268 -9.51 -17.19 2.72
C HIS A 268 -9.22 -16.60 1.35
N LEU A 269 -8.20 -15.76 1.24
CA LEU A 269 -7.81 -15.14 -0.03
C LEU A 269 -7.18 -16.15 -1.01
N ALA A 270 -6.83 -17.37 -0.57
CA ALA A 270 -6.28 -18.39 -1.45
C ALA A 270 -7.31 -18.85 -2.49
N HIS A 271 -8.51 -19.21 -2.02
CA HIS A 271 -9.56 -19.80 -2.85
C HIS A 271 -10.76 -18.88 -3.06
N GLY A 272 -11.02 -17.99 -2.11
CA GLY A 272 -12.15 -17.09 -2.14
C GLY A 272 -11.81 -15.69 -2.67
N PRO A 273 -12.84 -14.90 -2.96
CA PRO A 273 -12.70 -13.46 -3.16
C PRO A 273 -12.49 -12.74 -1.82
N ALA A 274 -12.09 -11.48 -1.90
CA ALA A 274 -12.22 -10.57 -0.77
C ALA A 274 -13.69 -10.27 -0.49
N THR A 275 -14.02 -9.94 0.75
CA THR A 275 -15.38 -9.59 1.20
C THR A 275 -15.51 -8.11 1.50
N LEU A 276 -14.39 -7.43 1.73
CA LEU A 276 -14.28 -6.01 2.04
C LEU A 276 -13.10 -5.41 1.27
N VAL A 277 -13.32 -4.22 0.72
CA VAL A 277 -12.28 -3.35 0.18
C VAL A 277 -12.32 -2.02 0.92
N GLN A 278 -11.15 -1.48 1.20
CA GLN A 278 -11.00 -0.19 1.86
C GLN A 278 -9.92 0.63 1.14
N TRP A 279 -10.11 1.95 1.15
CA TRP A 279 -9.20 2.95 0.58
C TRP A 279 -9.06 4.09 1.58
N GLY A 280 -7.90 4.70 1.70
CA GLY A 280 -7.76 5.92 2.49
C GLY A 280 -6.47 6.01 3.28
N GLY A 281 -6.49 6.86 4.30
CA GLY A 281 -5.36 7.16 5.15
C GLY A 281 -5.36 6.41 6.47
N GLU A 282 -4.16 6.08 6.94
CA GLU A 282 -3.88 5.53 8.27
C GLU A 282 -2.63 6.21 8.83
N ILE A 283 -2.64 6.50 10.12
CA ILE A 283 -1.48 7.01 10.87
C ILE A 283 -1.32 6.23 12.16
N VAL A 284 -0.13 6.31 12.76
CA VAL A 284 0.07 6.00 14.18
C VAL A 284 0.24 7.30 14.96
N ASN A 285 -0.39 7.36 16.11
CA ASN A 285 -0.37 8.43 17.12
C ASN A 285 0.04 7.80 18.45
N SER A 286 1.34 7.82 18.73
CA SER A 286 1.97 7.29 19.94
C SER A 286 1.65 8.10 21.19
N ARG A 287 1.16 9.34 21.02
CA ARG A 287 1.03 10.34 22.09
C ARG A 287 2.29 10.48 22.94
N SER A 288 3.45 10.51 22.27
CA SER A 288 4.81 10.59 22.85
C SER A 288 4.95 11.62 23.99
N TYR A 289 4.24 12.75 23.89
CA TYR A 289 4.24 13.84 24.88
C TYR A 289 2.93 13.95 25.69
N GLY A 290 2.13 12.89 25.77
CA GLY A 290 0.82 12.87 26.46
C GLY A 290 -0.30 13.60 25.72
N GLN A 291 -0.05 13.99 24.47
CA GLN A 291 -0.93 14.78 23.60
C GLN A 291 -0.94 14.13 22.21
N HIS A 292 -1.90 14.44 21.34
CA HIS A 292 -1.90 13.93 19.97
C HIS A 292 -0.60 14.37 19.26
N THR A 293 0.01 13.51 18.43
CA THR A 293 1.24 13.87 17.72
C THR A 293 0.99 14.79 16.53
N THR A 294 2.05 15.43 16.04
CA THR A 294 2.00 16.28 14.84
C THR A 294 1.99 15.51 13.52
N THR A 295 1.82 14.19 13.57
CA THR A 295 1.75 13.32 12.40
C THR A 295 0.53 13.69 11.55
N GLN A 296 0.78 13.98 10.28
CA GLN A 296 -0.21 14.40 9.31
C GLN A 296 -0.74 13.20 8.54
N MET A 297 -1.99 13.27 8.08
CA MET A 297 -2.59 12.27 7.17
C MET A 297 -2.87 12.90 5.80
N GLY A 298 -2.62 12.15 4.72
CA GLY A 298 -2.84 12.62 3.36
C GLY A 298 -1.91 13.79 3.04
N SER A 299 -2.48 14.97 2.80
CA SER A 299 -1.71 16.20 2.58
C SER A 299 -1.36 16.97 3.86
N GLY A 300 -1.86 16.53 5.03
CA GLY A 300 -1.83 17.29 6.28
C GLY A 300 -2.95 18.33 6.41
N HIS A 301 -3.84 18.41 5.43
CA HIS A 301 -5.00 19.31 5.44
C HIS A 301 -6.31 18.52 5.52
N PHE A 302 -7.33 19.17 6.06
CA PHE A 302 -8.66 18.59 6.19
C PHE A 302 -9.34 18.38 4.83
N ALA A 303 -10.18 17.35 4.75
CA ALA A 303 -10.84 16.89 3.54
C ALA A 303 -11.73 17.96 2.88
N GLU A 304 -12.30 18.87 3.66
CA GLU A 304 -13.17 19.95 3.22
C GLU A 304 -12.46 20.95 2.30
N GLU A 305 -11.12 21.00 2.35
CA GLU A 305 -10.33 21.83 1.44
C GLU A 305 -10.31 21.33 0.00
N GLY A 306 -10.64 20.05 -0.22
CA GLY A 306 -10.90 19.49 -1.55
C GLY A 306 -9.68 19.37 -2.46
N PHE A 307 -9.93 19.40 -3.78
CA PHE A 307 -8.90 19.17 -4.79
C PHE A 307 -7.76 20.19 -4.71
N GLY A 308 -6.53 19.71 -4.91
CA GLY A 308 -5.33 20.54 -4.84
C GLY A 308 -4.79 20.74 -3.43
N LYS A 309 -5.57 20.38 -2.40
CA LYS A 309 -5.27 20.71 -1.00
C LYS A 309 -5.35 19.51 -0.07
N ALA A 310 -6.29 18.60 -0.30
CA ALA A 310 -6.49 17.39 0.50
C ALA A 310 -5.91 16.12 -0.18
N GLY A 311 -5.68 15.08 0.62
CA GLY A 311 -5.55 13.71 0.10
C GLY A 311 -6.83 13.29 -0.59
N SER A 312 -6.74 12.44 -1.63
CA SER A 312 -7.93 12.01 -2.37
C SER A 312 -7.79 10.59 -2.89
N PHE A 313 -8.95 9.92 -2.96
CA PHE A 313 -9.15 8.69 -3.71
C PHE A 313 -10.29 8.88 -4.69
N ARG A 314 -10.04 8.58 -5.96
CA ARG A 314 -10.99 8.75 -7.07
C ARG A 314 -10.98 7.54 -7.99
N ASN A 315 -11.91 7.51 -8.95
CA ASN A 315 -12.05 6.40 -9.90
C ASN A 315 -12.21 5.05 -9.20
N LEU A 316 -12.96 5.02 -8.09
CA LEU A 316 -13.16 3.83 -7.27
C LEU A 316 -13.90 2.75 -8.07
N LYS A 317 -13.30 1.58 -8.22
CA LYS A 317 -13.91 0.42 -8.88
C LYS A 317 -13.63 -0.85 -8.11
N ILE A 318 -14.58 -1.77 -8.11
CA ILE A 318 -14.38 -3.17 -7.72
C ILE A 318 -14.25 -4.03 -8.97
N ILE A 319 -13.50 -5.11 -8.89
CA ILE A 319 -13.35 -6.11 -9.95
C ILE A 319 -14.18 -7.33 -9.55
N ASP A 320 -15.07 -7.76 -10.45
CA ASP A 320 -15.88 -8.96 -10.24
C ASP A 320 -15.19 -10.24 -10.72
N TYR A 321 -15.83 -11.40 -10.51
CA TYR A 321 -15.29 -12.71 -10.89
C TYR A 321 -15.07 -12.90 -12.40
N LEU A 322 -15.68 -12.06 -13.23
CA LEU A 322 -15.51 -12.05 -14.69
C LEU A 322 -14.43 -11.05 -15.13
N SER A 323 -13.70 -10.47 -14.18
CA SER A 323 -12.70 -9.41 -14.41
C SER A 323 -13.29 -8.10 -14.96
N TYR A 324 -14.59 -7.84 -14.79
CA TYR A 324 -15.16 -6.54 -15.12
C TYR A 324 -14.94 -5.55 -13.99
N MET A 325 -14.50 -4.35 -14.35
CA MET A 325 -14.35 -3.23 -13.42
C MET A 325 -15.69 -2.49 -13.29
N GLN A 326 -16.29 -2.59 -12.11
CA GLN A 326 -17.56 -1.95 -11.77
C GLN A 326 -17.30 -0.67 -10.96
N PRO A 327 -17.75 0.52 -11.42
CA PRO A 327 -17.68 1.74 -10.63
C PRO A 327 -18.39 1.60 -9.29
N VAL A 328 -17.73 2.04 -8.23
CA VAL A 328 -18.32 2.12 -6.90
C VAL A 328 -19.21 3.37 -6.86
N GLN A 329 -20.52 3.16 -6.76
CA GLN A 329 -21.48 4.26 -6.63
C GLN A 329 -21.61 4.71 -5.17
N GLU A 330 -21.77 3.73 -4.27
CA GLU A 330 -21.93 3.94 -2.84
C GLU A 330 -20.86 3.21 -2.04
N PHE A 331 -20.35 3.88 -1.00
CA PHE A 331 -19.38 3.38 -0.04
C PHE A 331 -19.61 4.06 1.31
N ILE A 332 -19.07 3.52 2.39
CA ILE A 332 -19.16 4.12 3.72
C ILE A 332 -17.88 4.88 4.00
N LEU A 333 -17.96 6.05 4.64
CA LEU A 333 -16.80 6.75 5.17
C LEU A 333 -16.65 6.46 6.65
N GLN A 334 -15.40 6.26 7.08
CA GLN A 334 -15.05 6.11 8.48
C GLN A 334 -13.90 7.01 8.87
N THR A 335 -14.07 7.72 9.98
CA THR A 335 -13.02 8.49 10.64
C THR A 335 -13.00 8.12 12.11
N LYS A 336 -11.83 7.84 12.68
CA LYS A 336 -11.72 7.52 14.11
C LYS A 336 -11.84 8.77 14.98
N ASN A 337 -11.12 9.84 14.61
CA ASN A 337 -11.13 11.10 15.32
C ASN A 337 -11.35 12.28 14.34
N PRO A 338 -12.61 12.69 14.13
CA PRO A 338 -12.96 13.68 13.09
C PRO A 338 -12.43 15.08 13.38
N THR A 339 -11.91 15.37 14.59
CA THR A 339 -11.24 16.65 14.87
C THR A 339 -9.75 16.64 14.50
N CYS A 340 -9.16 15.46 14.29
CA CYS A 340 -7.77 15.30 13.86
C CYS A 340 -7.68 15.02 12.36
N TYR A 341 -8.57 14.16 11.85
CA TYR A 341 -8.59 13.69 10.47
C TYR A 341 -10.01 13.58 9.95
N THR A 342 -10.30 14.21 8.82
CA THR A 342 -11.62 14.20 8.20
C THR A 342 -11.62 13.40 6.90
N ALA A 343 -12.80 12.95 6.50
CA ALA A 343 -13.06 12.40 5.18
C ALA A 343 -14.42 12.92 4.68
N ILE A 344 -14.50 13.33 3.41
CA ILE A 344 -15.74 13.81 2.81
C ILE A 344 -15.94 13.22 1.42
N LYS A 345 -17.18 12.77 1.14
CA LYS A 345 -17.55 12.25 -0.18
C LYS A 345 -17.67 13.40 -1.18
N GLY A 346 -17.30 13.10 -2.42
CA GLY A 346 -17.56 13.95 -3.58
C GLY A 346 -18.05 13.11 -4.75
N TYR A 347 -18.62 13.80 -5.74
CA TYR A 347 -18.99 13.22 -7.02
C TYR A 347 -18.67 14.22 -8.14
N SER A 348 -18.10 13.72 -9.24
CA SER A 348 -17.98 14.46 -10.49
C SER A 348 -18.10 13.51 -11.67
N GLU A 349 -18.46 14.02 -12.85
CA GLU A 349 -18.52 13.20 -14.07
C GLU A 349 -17.15 12.61 -14.42
N GLU A 350 -16.07 13.35 -14.16
CA GLU A 350 -14.71 12.92 -14.46
C GLU A 350 -14.21 11.81 -13.53
N TRP A 351 -14.51 11.90 -12.23
CA TRP A 351 -13.92 11.01 -11.21
C TRP A 351 -14.88 9.97 -10.65
N GLY A 352 -16.17 10.08 -10.99
CA GLY A 352 -17.25 9.35 -10.35
C GLY A 352 -17.34 9.69 -8.86
N SER A 353 -17.87 8.73 -8.09
CA SER A 353 -17.84 8.81 -6.63
C SER A 353 -16.39 8.73 -6.13
N HIS A 354 -16.00 9.71 -5.33
CA HIS A 354 -14.66 9.87 -4.78
C HIS A 354 -14.74 10.41 -3.37
N PHE A 355 -13.61 10.49 -2.67
CA PHE A 355 -13.56 11.20 -1.40
C PHE A 355 -12.22 11.91 -1.22
N TYR A 356 -12.27 12.99 -0.46
CA TYR A 356 -11.09 13.62 0.11
C TYR A 356 -10.89 13.13 1.54
N TYR A 357 -9.64 13.10 1.98
CA TYR A 357 -9.28 12.73 3.33
C TYR A 357 -7.98 13.43 3.75
N GLY A 358 -7.79 13.55 5.06
CA GLY A 358 -6.55 14.05 5.64
C GLY A 358 -6.78 14.85 6.90
N GLY A 359 -5.69 15.41 7.41
CA GLY A 359 -5.72 16.30 8.55
C GLY A 359 -4.34 16.49 9.17
N PRO A 360 -4.19 17.53 10.00
CA PRO A 360 -2.88 17.93 10.53
C PRO A 360 -2.42 17.09 11.72
N GLY A 361 -3.27 16.21 12.26
CA GLY A 361 -3.03 15.61 13.58
C GLY A 361 -3.26 16.65 14.67
N TYR A 362 -2.26 16.89 15.51
CA TYR A 362 -2.32 17.83 16.63
C TYR A 362 -2.81 19.23 16.21
N ASN A 363 -3.91 19.68 16.81
CA ASN A 363 -4.47 21.01 16.59
C ASN A 363 -5.38 21.44 17.76
N ALA A 364 -5.92 22.66 17.72
CA ALA A 364 -6.75 23.20 18.82
C ALA A 364 -7.99 22.37 19.18
N LEU A 365 -8.54 21.60 18.23
CA LEU A 365 -9.68 20.69 18.42
C LEU A 365 -9.24 19.22 18.58
N CYS A 366 -7.96 18.93 18.42
CA CYS A 366 -7.32 17.63 18.56
C CYS A 366 -6.04 17.77 19.41
N PRO A 367 -6.18 17.94 20.73
CA PRO A 367 -5.04 18.03 21.62
C PRO A 367 -4.38 16.68 21.91
#